data_AF-A0A2V6FJP7-F1
#
_entry.id   AF-A0A2V6FJP7-F1
#
_cell.length_a   1.000
_cell.length_b   1.000
_cell.length_c   1.000
_cell.angle_alpha   90.00
_cell.angle_beta   90.00
_cell.angle_gamma   90.00
#
_symmetry.space_group_name_H-M   'P 1'
#
loop_
_entity.id
_entity.type
_entity.pdbx_description
1 polymer ?
#
loop_
_entity_poly.entity_id
_entity_poly.type
_entity_poly.pdbx_seq_one_letter_code
_entity_poly.pdbx_strand_id
1 'polypeptide(L)'
;MFRRRSKGCSNAGMIPDQALLMKTTVLNSLLALLLAASTATVSAAVPPPPTGLRVVPNFWTLPSDRGVPWAPGIPGGIPNYPNSVNVKDAPYNAVGDGVADDYSAIMNAIAHCPNGGAVYFPTGSYKFSQQIQIDGQSIVLRGDGYPATKLICTATSGIGGIFVRGSTTTTTNQVVAGYGKGSTLITVNSSAGFRAGDYIKIVQNMDTNVLLGNIPGGGTKELYQAQLMQITNISGNNISLSRPIYYDGYKPSLNLIIKKWNAISNCGVENLKFEMQGSVDANLYFLLAAHCWVKGVEGTNCNWYHVLLVARFAAIISTIL
;
A
#
# COMPACT_ATOMS: atom_id res chain seq x y z
N MET A 1 -16.36 -59.48 -16.06
CA MET A 1 -16.33 -60.97 -16.12
C MET A 1 -15.64 -61.36 -17.42
N PHE A 2 -14.36 -61.73 -17.37
CA PHE A 2 -13.63 -62.64 -18.28
C PHE A 2 -12.12 -62.56 -17.96
N ARG A 3 -11.55 -63.68 -17.48
CA ARG A 3 -10.11 -63.93 -17.29
C ARG A 3 -9.65 -64.95 -18.34
N ARG A 4 -8.45 -64.79 -18.91
CA ARG A 4 -7.53 -65.85 -19.40
C ARG A 4 -6.18 -65.20 -19.73
N ARG A 5 -5.14 -65.37 -18.90
CA ARG A 5 -4.05 -66.39 -18.86
C ARG A 5 -2.81 -66.06 -19.71
N SER A 6 -1.75 -65.68 -18.99
CA SER A 6 -0.30 -65.99 -19.11
C SER A 6 0.32 -66.42 -20.45
N LYS A 7 1.45 -65.78 -20.80
CA LYS A 7 2.71 -66.43 -21.21
C LYS A 7 3.89 -65.50 -20.89
N GLY A 8 4.92 -66.02 -20.22
CA GLY A 8 6.16 -65.30 -19.94
C GLY A 8 7.14 -65.34 -21.10
N CYS A 9 8.09 -64.42 -21.10
CA CYS A 9 9.38 -64.57 -21.78
C CYS A 9 10.45 -63.79 -21.01
N SER A 10 11.66 -64.31 -21.09
CA SER A 10 12.80 -64.22 -20.17
C SER A 10 13.72 -63.01 -20.34
N ASN A 11 14.51 -62.77 -19.29
CA ASN A 11 15.69 -61.90 -19.22
C ASN A 11 16.61 -62.01 -20.46
N ALA A 12 17.05 -60.86 -20.96
CA ALA A 12 18.24 -60.73 -21.80
C ALA A 12 19.03 -59.48 -21.37
N GLY A 13 20.36 -59.64 -21.33
CA GLY A 13 21.31 -58.78 -20.64
C GLY A 13 21.46 -57.36 -21.20
N MET A 14 21.82 -56.46 -20.28
CA MET A 14 22.39 -55.14 -20.58
C MET A 14 23.73 -55.30 -21.31
N ILE A 15 23.84 -54.71 -22.49
CA ILE A 15 25.11 -54.51 -23.21
C ILE A 15 25.58 -53.07 -22.94
N PRO A 16 26.82 -52.84 -22.46
CA PRO A 16 27.28 -51.52 -22.05
C PRO A 16 27.91 -50.79 -23.23
N ASP A 17 27.12 -50.18 -24.12
CA ASP A 17 27.69 -49.24 -25.11
C ASP A 17 26.68 -48.27 -25.75
N GLN A 18 25.77 -47.70 -24.95
CA GLN A 18 24.82 -46.65 -25.41
C GLN A 18 24.72 -45.45 -24.45
N ALA A 19 25.56 -45.38 -23.41
CA ALA A 19 25.55 -44.30 -22.43
C ALA A 19 26.57 -43.17 -22.72
N LEU A 20 27.41 -43.31 -23.75
CA LEU A 20 28.50 -42.36 -24.07
C LEU A 20 28.19 -41.43 -25.26
N LEU A 21 27.15 -41.71 -26.06
CA LEU A 21 26.82 -40.90 -27.24
C LEU A 21 25.79 -39.78 -26.99
N MET A 22 25.24 -39.68 -25.77
CA MET A 22 24.25 -38.66 -25.40
C MET A 22 24.82 -37.51 -24.55
N LYS A 23 26.11 -37.57 -24.19
CA LYS A 23 26.78 -36.56 -23.33
C LYS A 23 27.61 -35.51 -24.10
N THR A 24 27.83 -35.67 -25.40
CA THR A 24 28.68 -34.78 -26.21
C THR A 24 27.91 -33.85 -27.16
N THR A 25 26.60 -34.03 -27.35
CA THR A 25 25.79 -33.16 -28.24
C THR A 25 25.06 -32.04 -27.50
N VAL A 26 24.99 -32.08 -26.16
CA VAL A 26 24.33 -31.04 -25.33
C VAL A 26 25.32 -30.00 -24.78
N LEU A 27 26.63 -30.27 -24.81
CA LEU A 27 27.64 -29.35 -24.29
C LEU A 27 28.12 -28.28 -25.31
N ASN A 28 27.89 -28.47 -26.61
CA ASN A 28 28.32 -27.52 -27.65
C ASN A 28 27.25 -26.51 -28.10
N SER A 29 26.05 -26.55 -27.52
CA SER A 29 24.97 -25.59 -27.78
C SER A 29 24.68 -24.62 -26.62
N LEU A 30 25.42 -24.73 -25.51
CA LEU A 30 25.32 -23.81 -24.37
C LEU A 30 26.44 -22.76 -24.28
N LEU A 31 27.45 -22.81 -25.16
CA LEU A 31 28.63 -21.91 -25.12
C LEU A 31 28.62 -20.82 -26.20
N ALA A 32 27.46 -20.52 -26.80
CA ALA A 32 27.30 -19.44 -27.80
C ALA A 32 26.20 -18.43 -27.45
N LEU A 33 25.94 -18.22 -26.15
CA LEU A 33 25.09 -17.12 -25.68
C LEU A 33 25.66 -16.47 -24.42
N LEU A 34 26.97 -16.21 -24.44
CA LEU A 34 27.66 -15.51 -23.36
C LEU A 34 28.54 -14.38 -23.90
N LEU A 35 27.98 -13.48 -24.73
CA LEU A 35 28.59 -12.19 -25.07
C LEU A 35 27.56 -11.27 -25.76
N ALA A 36 26.55 -10.84 -25.01
CA ALA A 36 25.74 -9.65 -25.31
C ALA A 36 24.91 -9.20 -24.09
N ALA A 37 25.54 -9.06 -22.92
CA ALA A 37 24.93 -8.29 -21.83
C ALA A 37 25.26 -6.81 -22.02
N SER A 38 24.73 -6.20 -23.09
CA SER A 38 24.68 -4.74 -23.20
C SER A 38 23.66 -4.23 -22.19
N THR A 39 24.03 -3.19 -21.46
CA THR A 39 23.19 -2.43 -20.52
C THR A 39 21.89 -1.94 -21.18
N ALA A 40 20.86 -2.77 -21.17
CA ALA A 40 19.49 -2.35 -21.46
C ALA A 40 18.82 -2.05 -20.12
N THR A 41 18.90 -0.80 -19.69
CA THR A 41 17.95 -0.30 -18.69
C THR A 41 16.55 -0.47 -19.27
N VAL A 42 15.80 -1.45 -18.78
CA VAL A 42 14.36 -1.51 -19.02
C VAL A 42 13.74 -0.38 -18.22
N SER A 43 13.76 0.82 -18.80
CA SER A 43 12.86 1.90 -18.40
C SER A 43 11.46 1.39 -18.73
N ALA A 44 10.72 0.97 -17.71
CA ALA A 44 9.29 0.73 -17.84
C ALA A 44 8.67 2.04 -18.32
N ALA A 45 8.38 2.14 -19.62
CA ALA A 45 7.69 3.28 -20.17
C ALA A 45 6.34 3.38 -19.47
N VAL A 46 6.08 4.52 -18.84
CA VAL A 46 4.75 4.86 -18.33
C VAL A 46 3.79 4.78 -19.51
N PRO A 47 2.76 3.91 -19.49
CA PRO A 47 1.81 3.86 -20.59
C PRO A 47 1.16 5.25 -20.71
N PRO A 48 0.98 5.77 -21.94
CA PRO A 48 0.28 7.03 -22.12
C PRO A 48 -1.10 6.95 -21.46
N PRO A 49 -1.59 8.05 -20.86
CA PRO A 49 -2.94 8.06 -20.29
C PRO A 49 -3.92 7.62 -21.37
N PRO A 50 -4.92 6.77 -21.05
CA PRO A 50 -5.85 6.26 -22.05
C PRO A 50 -6.49 7.41 -22.83
N THR A 51 -6.07 7.56 -24.08
CA THR A 51 -6.64 8.51 -25.03
C THR A 51 -7.95 7.92 -25.54
N GLY A 52 -9.05 8.33 -24.92
CA GLY A 52 -10.39 8.04 -25.39
C GLY A 52 -11.28 7.51 -24.29
N LEU A 53 -12.13 8.39 -23.78
CA LEU A 53 -13.33 8.00 -23.05
C LEU A 53 -14.16 7.12 -23.99
N ARG A 54 -14.29 5.82 -23.72
CA ARG A 54 -15.20 4.93 -24.47
C ARG A 54 -16.63 5.31 -24.10
N VAL A 55 -17.22 6.23 -24.86
CA VAL A 55 -18.62 6.63 -24.70
C VAL A 55 -19.50 5.49 -25.21
N VAL A 56 -20.13 4.78 -24.27
CA VAL A 56 -21.20 3.81 -24.58
C VAL A 56 -22.53 4.59 -24.67
N PRO A 57 -23.43 4.30 -25.64
CA PRO A 57 -24.40 5.31 -26.10
C PRO A 57 -25.55 5.67 -25.15
N ASN A 58 -25.64 5.10 -23.94
CA ASN A 58 -26.72 5.38 -22.98
C ASN A 58 -26.21 5.79 -21.58
N PHE A 59 -25.01 6.35 -21.49
CA PHE A 59 -24.48 6.86 -20.22
C PHE A 59 -24.81 8.34 -20.01
N TRP A 60 -25.12 8.70 -18.78
CA TRP A 60 -24.99 10.08 -18.29
C TRP A 60 -23.61 10.60 -18.70
N THR A 61 -23.55 11.50 -19.69
CA THR A 61 -22.30 12.15 -20.07
C THR A 61 -21.96 13.12 -18.94
N LEU A 62 -20.89 12.81 -18.21
CA LEU A 62 -20.37 13.73 -17.22
C LEU A 62 -19.96 15.01 -17.98
N PRO A 63 -20.50 16.20 -17.62
CA PRO A 63 -20.07 17.45 -18.22
C PRO A 63 -18.54 17.54 -18.23
N SER A 64 -17.98 17.99 -19.35
CA SER A 64 -16.52 17.93 -19.58
C SER A 64 -15.71 18.67 -18.50
N ASP A 65 -16.32 19.69 -17.89
CA ASP A 65 -15.78 20.48 -16.80
C ASP A 65 -15.86 19.76 -15.43
N ARG A 66 -16.62 18.67 -15.32
CA ARG A 66 -16.75 17.86 -14.10
C ARG A 66 -15.85 16.63 -14.08
N GLY A 67 -15.15 16.35 -15.17
CA GLY A 67 -14.15 15.29 -15.24
C GLY A 67 -12.88 15.65 -14.46
N VAL A 68 -12.32 14.66 -13.76
CA VAL A 68 -10.99 14.75 -13.13
C VAL A 68 -10.13 13.63 -13.71
N PRO A 69 -8.88 13.90 -14.16
CA PRO A 69 -7.98 12.84 -14.59
C PRO A 69 -7.78 11.80 -13.48
N TRP A 70 -8.23 10.57 -13.72
CA TRP A 70 -8.11 9.48 -12.75
C TRP A 70 -6.77 8.79 -12.92
N ALA A 71 -5.86 9.02 -11.96
CA ALA A 71 -4.55 8.38 -11.88
C ALA A 71 -4.39 7.71 -10.48
N PRO A 72 -5.09 6.58 -10.23
CA PRO A 72 -5.07 5.93 -8.94
C PRO A 72 -3.76 5.19 -8.66
N GLY A 73 -3.56 4.86 -7.38
CA GLY A 73 -2.45 4.05 -6.91
C GLY A 73 -1.19 4.85 -6.59
N ILE A 74 -0.08 4.14 -6.40
CA ILE A 74 1.24 4.69 -6.09
C ILE A 74 1.92 5.03 -7.43
N PRO A 75 2.34 6.29 -7.66
CA PRO A 75 3.12 6.64 -8.84
C PRO A 75 4.38 5.77 -8.95
N GLY A 76 4.58 5.11 -10.10
CA GLY A 76 5.69 4.17 -10.29
C GLY A 76 5.44 2.74 -9.78
N GLY A 77 4.28 2.45 -9.20
CA GLY A 77 3.91 1.13 -8.69
C GLY A 77 4.33 0.89 -7.23
N ILE A 78 4.12 -0.33 -6.75
CA ILE A 78 4.50 -0.73 -5.39
C ILE A 78 6.03 -0.89 -5.33
N PRO A 79 6.74 -0.17 -4.45
CA PRO A 79 8.19 -0.33 -4.27
C PRO A 79 8.56 -1.75 -3.82
N ASN A 80 9.69 -2.26 -4.31
CA ASN A 80 10.21 -3.56 -3.88
C ASN A 80 11.24 -3.38 -2.76
N TYR A 81 10.81 -3.52 -1.50
CA TYR A 81 11.73 -3.47 -0.35
C TYR A 81 12.43 -4.82 -0.14
N PRO A 82 13.74 -4.86 0.17
CA PRO A 82 14.43 -6.11 0.51
C PRO A 82 13.98 -6.65 1.88
N ASN A 83 13.96 -7.97 2.04
CA ASN A 83 13.79 -8.62 3.35
C ASN A 83 14.99 -8.26 4.22
N SER A 84 14.81 -7.30 5.12
CA SER A 84 15.90 -6.68 5.89
C SER A 84 16.03 -7.27 7.29
N VAL A 85 14.89 -7.66 7.87
CA VAL A 85 14.83 -8.25 9.22
C VAL A 85 13.93 -9.47 9.18
N ASN A 86 14.44 -10.64 9.51
CA ASN A 86 13.63 -11.86 9.65
C ASN A 86 13.23 -12.02 11.12
N VAL A 87 11.93 -12.18 11.40
CA VAL A 87 11.41 -12.31 12.77
C VAL A 87 11.92 -13.55 13.51
N LYS A 88 12.38 -14.59 12.79
CA LYS A 88 12.94 -15.81 13.41
C LYS A 88 14.43 -15.71 13.75
N ASP A 89 15.15 -14.78 13.15
CA ASP A 89 16.58 -14.65 13.40
C ASP A 89 16.83 -14.06 14.79
N ALA A 90 17.98 -14.36 15.39
CA ALA A 90 18.41 -13.69 16.60
C ALA A 90 18.65 -12.19 16.31
N PRO A 91 18.25 -11.27 17.21
CA PRO A 91 17.78 -11.51 18.58
C PRO A 91 16.25 -11.63 18.73
N TYR A 92 15.47 -11.61 17.65
CA TYR A 92 14.00 -11.55 17.71
C TYR A 92 13.37 -12.88 18.12
N ASN A 93 13.86 -13.98 17.53
CA ASN A 93 13.51 -15.36 17.90
C ASN A 93 11.99 -15.63 17.97
N ALA A 94 11.20 -15.08 17.03
CA ALA A 94 9.78 -15.43 16.92
C ALA A 94 9.62 -16.94 16.70
N VAL A 95 8.67 -17.56 17.39
CA VAL A 95 8.43 -19.00 17.37
C VAL A 95 7.63 -19.38 16.13
N GLY A 96 6.51 -18.70 15.88
CA GLY A 96 5.67 -18.94 14.70
C GLY A 96 4.97 -20.31 14.68
N ASP A 97 4.57 -20.83 15.85
CA ASP A 97 3.90 -22.13 16.02
C ASP A 97 2.37 -22.03 16.18
N GLY A 98 1.82 -20.82 16.21
CA GLY A 98 0.40 -20.52 16.42
C GLY A 98 -0.03 -20.52 17.90
N VAL A 99 0.89 -20.80 18.83
CA VAL A 99 0.62 -20.96 20.27
C VAL A 99 1.41 -19.97 21.10
N ALA A 100 2.71 -19.79 20.84
CA ALA A 100 3.52 -18.76 21.48
C ALA A 100 3.02 -17.36 21.11
N ASP A 101 3.17 -16.40 22.01
CA ASP A 101 2.90 -14.99 21.72
C ASP A 101 4.17 -14.33 21.16
N ASP A 102 4.17 -14.11 19.84
CA ASP A 102 5.29 -13.55 19.08
C ASP A 102 5.31 -12.01 19.09
N TYR A 103 4.41 -11.35 19.82
CA TYR A 103 4.27 -9.88 19.79
C TYR A 103 5.59 -9.15 20.04
N SER A 104 6.33 -9.52 21.09
CA SER A 104 7.58 -8.85 21.46
C SER A 104 8.68 -9.04 20.41
N ALA A 105 8.79 -10.24 19.84
CA ALA A 105 9.70 -10.55 18.75
C ALA A 105 9.40 -9.69 17.51
N ILE A 106 8.12 -9.58 17.15
CA ILE A 106 7.66 -8.79 16.00
C ILE A 106 7.94 -7.30 16.20
N MET A 107 7.61 -6.74 17.36
CA MET A 107 7.86 -5.33 17.64
C MET A 107 9.36 -5.00 17.68
N ASN A 108 10.19 -5.91 18.21
CA ASN A 108 11.64 -5.75 18.16
C ASN A 108 12.16 -5.81 16.71
N ALA A 109 11.63 -6.69 15.86
CA ALA A 109 11.99 -6.76 14.45
C ALA A 109 11.61 -5.49 13.70
N ILE A 110 10.42 -4.93 13.98
CA ILE A 110 9.97 -3.64 13.44
C ILE A 110 10.90 -2.51 13.87
N ALA A 111 11.29 -2.46 15.15
CA ALA A 111 12.18 -1.42 15.66
C ALA A 111 13.57 -1.41 15.00
N HIS A 112 14.07 -2.57 14.59
CA HIS A 112 15.38 -2.71 13.94
C HIS A 112 15.31 -2.71 12.40
N CYS A 113 14.12 -2.68 11.82
CA CYS A 113 13.97 -2.66 10.36
C CYS A 113 14.32 -1.26 9.82
N PRO A 114 15.29 -1.13 8.89
CA PRO A 114 15.60 0.15 8.28
C PRO A 114 14.44 0.63 7.41
N ASN A 115 14.29 1.95 7.30
CA ASN A 115 13.37 2.55 6.32
C ASN A 115 13.73 2.07 4.91
N GLY A 116 12.73 1.67 4.13
CA GLY A 116 12.92 1.01 2.85
C GLY A 116 13.10 -0.51 2.94
N GLY A 117 13.00 -1.10 4.14
CA GLY A 117 13.15 -2.53 4.39
C GLY A 117 11.83 -3.26 4.68
N ALA A 118 11.85 -4.59 4.52
CA ALA A 118 10.76 -5.47 4.92
C ALA A 118 11.12 -6.29 6.17
N VAL A 119 10.21 -6.28 7.14
CA VAL A 119 10.14 -7.27 8.22
C VAL A 119 9.54 -8.54 7.63
N TYR A 120 10.36 -9.57 7.53
CA TYR A 120 10.06 -10.82 6.87
C TYR A 120 9.60 -11.88 7.88
N PHE A 121 8.48 -12.51 7.53
CA PHE A 121 7.81 -13.56 8.27
C PHE A 121 7.89 -14.86 7.45
N PRO A 122 8.92 -15.70 7.67
CA PRO A 122 8.98 -16.99 6.98
C PRO A 122 7.77 -17.86 7.33
N THR A 123 7.60 -18.97 6.63
CA THR A 123 6.54 -19.96 6.90
C THR A 123 6.33 -20.22 8.40
N GLY A 124 5.08 -20.10 8.85
CA GLY A 124 4.70 -20.19 10.26
C GLY A 124 3.37 -19.51 10.59
N SER A 125 2.90 -19.73 11.81
CA SER A 125 1.72 -19.07 12.40
C SER A 125 2.15 -18.20 13.57
N TYR A 126 2.12 -16.88 13.40
CA TYR A 126 2.61 -15.94 14.40
C TYR A 126 1.41 -15.34 15.15
N LYS A 127 1.22 -15.77 16.39
CA LYS A 127 0.15 -15.23 17.23
C LYS A 127 0.65 -14.02 17.99
N PHE A 128 -0.17 -12.98 18.08
CA PHE A 128 0.14 -11.79 18.86
C PHE A 128 -1.09 -11.29 19.61
N SER A 129 -0.91 -10.93 20.88
CA SER A 129 -2.00 -10.54 21.78
C SER A 129 -2.24 -9.03 21.87
N GLN A 130 -1.44 -8.22 21.18
CA GLN A 130 -1.50 -6.76 21.23
C GLN A 130 -1.37 -6.15 19.83
N GLN A 131 -1.97 -4.98 19.62
CA GLN A 131 -1.88 -4.26 18.33
C GLN A 131 -0.43 -4.06 17.90
N ILE A 132 -0.09 -4.50 16.69
CA ILE A 132 1.18 -4.20 16.02
C ILE A 132 1.08 -2.78 15.49
N GLN A 133 1.84 -1.86 16.08
CA GLN A 133 1.85 -0.46 15.67
C GLN A 133 3.07 -0.13 14.82
N ILE A 134 2.84 0.54 13.69
CA ILE A 134 3.88 1.11 12.83
C ILE A 134 3.65 2.62 12.77
N ASP A 135 4.55 3.37 13.37
CA ASP A 135 4.61 4.83 13.33
C ASP A 135 6.01 5.30 12.94
N GLY A 136 6.10 6.43 12.25
CA GLY A 136 7.39 7.07 11.90
C GLY A 136 8.31 6.32 10.94
N GLN A 137 8.00 5.09 10.55
CA GLN A 137 8.81 4.23 9.70
C GLN A 137 8.18 3.99 8.33
N SER A 138 9.01 3.72 7.32
CA SER A 138 8.61 3.30 5.97
C SER A 138 9.05 1.84 5.75
N ILE A 139 8.27 0.89 6.25
CA ILE A 139 8.60 -0.54 6.23
C ILE A 139 7.46 -1.40 5.69
N VAL A 140 7.78 -2.64 5.33
CA VAL A 140 6.80 -3.65 4.88
C VAL A 140 6.75 -4.81 5.86
N LEU A 141 5.56 -5.33 6.18
CA LEU A 141 5.41 -6.65 6.80
C LEU A 141 5.15 -7.67 5.69
N ARG A 142 6.06 -8.63 5.48
CA ARG A 142 6.00 -9.56 4.34
C ARG A 142 6.09 -11.02 4.77
N GLY A 143 5.15 -11.84 4.30
CA GLY A 143 5.24 -13.30 4.42
C GLY A 143 5.64 -14.03 3.13
N ASP A 144 5.57 -15.37 3.17
CA ASP A 144 5.79 -16.29 2.04
C ASP A 144 4.52 -16.57 1.22
N GLY A 145 3.43 -15.85 1.48
CA GLY A 145 2.12 -16.03 0.87
C GLY A 145 1.17 -16.86 1.74
N TYR A 146 -0.11 -16.87 1.37
CA TYR A 146 -1.07 -17.84 1.89
C TYR A 146 -0.89 -19.19 1.15
N PRO A 147 -0.93 -20.34 1.85
CA PRO A 147 -1.13 -20.54 3.29
C PRO A 147 0.14 -20.58 4.15
N ALA A 148 1.31 -20.28 3.59
CA ALA A 148 2.61 -20.46 4.26
C ALA A 148 2.79 -19.57 5.51
N THR A 149 2.43 -18.28 5.43
CA THR A 149 2.57 -17.34 6.54
C THR A 149 1.21 -16.88 7.04
N LYS A 150 0.96 -17.04 8.34
CA LYS A 150 -0.27 -16.61 9.01
C LYS A 150 0.04 -15.72 10.21
N LEU A 151 -0.61 -14.57 10.28
CA LEU A 151 -0.62 -13.67 11.43
C LEU A 151 -1.96 -13.82 12.16
N ILE A 152 -1.91 -14.15 13.45
CA ILE A 152 -3.10 -14.41 14.29
C ILE A 152 -3.20 -13.33 15.35
N CYS A 153 -4.17 -12.43 15.19
CA CYS A 153 -4.42 -11.37 16.16
C CYS A 153 -5.40 -11.86 17.23
N THR A 154 -4.97 -11.91 18.49
CA THR A 154 -5.85 -12.18 19.65
C THR A 154 -6.07 -10.92 20.51
N ALA A 155 -5.70 -9.74 20.01
CA ALA A 155 -5.83 -8.49 20.74
C ALA A 155 -7.30 -8.12 21.01
N THR A 156 -7.60 -7.72 22.24
CA THR A 156 -8.93 -7.25 22.66
C THR A 156 -8.98 -5.74 22.91
N SER A 157 -7.83 -5.06 22.79
CA SER A 157 -7.68 -3.62 22.90
C SER A 157 -6.84 -3.07 21.74
N GLY A 158 -7.12 -1.82 21.37
CA GLY A 158 -6.60 -1.21 20.14
C GLY A 158 -7.70 -1.04 19.08
N ILE A 159 -7.32 -0.45 17.95
CA ILE A 159 -8.25 -0.15 16.83
C ILE A 159 -7.90 -0.94 15.57
N GLY A 160 -6.73 -1.53 15.51
CA GLY A 160 -6.31 -2.42 14.44
C GLY A 160 -5.49 -3.59 14.97
N GLY A 161 -5.51 -4.72 14.27
CA GLY A 161 -4.53 -5.77 14.53
C GLY A 161 -3.13 -5.33 14.10
N ILE A 162 -3.02 -4.78 12.89
CA ILE A 162 -1.90 -3.96 12.43
C ILE A 162 -2.38 -2.52 12.24
N PHE A 163 -1.73 -1.58 12.91
CA PHE A 163 -2.07 -0.16 12.88
C PHE A 163 -0.93 0.68 12.34
N VAL A 164 -1.10 1.16 11.10
CA VAL A 164 -0.14 2.01 10.39
C VAL A 164 -0.60 3.46 10.50
N ARG A 165 0.12 4.25 11.30
CA ARG A 165 -0.34 5.57 11.76
C ARG A 165 0.64 6.70 11.45
N GLY A 166 0.15 7.72 10.74
CA GLY A 166 0.73 9.06 10.73
C GLY A 166 0.25 9.94 11.90
N SER A 167 0.79 11.14 12.02
CA SER A 167 0.44 12.09 13.09
C SER A 167 -0.16 13.39 12.57
N THR A 168 -0.98 14.01 13.42
CA THR A 168 -1.55 15.33 13.14
C THR A 168 -0.52 16.43 13.42
N THR A 169 -0.71 17.58 12.78
CA THR A 169 0.03 18.81 13.13
C THR A 169 -0.96 19.95 13.38
N THR A 170 -0.47 20.99 14.05
CA THR A 170 -1.18 22.26 14.21
C THR A 170 -0.82 23.27 13.11
N THR A 171 0.14 22.93 12.23
CA THR A 171 0.62 23.81 11.17
C THR A 171 -0.47 24.03 10.12
N THR A 172 -0.94 25.28 10.03
CA THR A 172 -1.94 25.73 9.07
C THR A 172 -1.57 27.08 8.51
N ASN A 173 -2.12 27.42 7.34
CA ASN A 173 -2.08 28.78 6.83
C ASN A 173 -3.28 29.10 5.96
N GLN A 174 -3.65 30.38 5.90
CA GLN A 174 -4.76 30.86 5.05
C GLN A 174 -4.34 30.81 3.58
N VAL A 175 -5.25 30.35 2.73
CA VAL A 175 -5.09 30.41 1.27
C VAL A 175 -5.80 31.66 0.77
N VAL A 176 -5.04 32.54 0.10
CA VAL A 176 -5.53 33.86 -0.33
C VAL A 176 -5.70 34.00 -1.84
N ALA A 177 -5.07 33.13 -2.63
CA ALA A 177 -5.25 33.10 -4.08
C ALA A 177 -4.98 31.70 -4.65
N GLY A 178 -5.36 31.50 -5.93
CA GLY A 178 -5.07 30.26 -6.66
C GLY A 178 -5.92 29.06 -6.25
N TYR A 179 -6.99 29.25 -5.48
CA TYR A 179 -7.88 28.19 -4.99
C TYR A 179 -8.97 27.77 -5.99
N GLY A 180 -8.89 28.23 -7.24
CA GLY A 180 -9.81 27.85 -8.30
C GLY A 180 -9.55 26.42 -8.81
N LYS A 181 -10.62 25.77 -9.29
CA LYS A 181 -10.53 24.46 -9.94
C LYS A 181 -9.52 24.45 -11.08
N GLY A 182 -8.76 23.38 -11.19
CA GLY A 182 -7.67 23.23 -12.17
C GLY A 182 -6.34 23.83 -11.71
N SER A 183 -6.32 24.68 -10.68
CA SER A 183 -5.08 25.29 -10.20
C SER A 183 -4.14 24.28 -9.55
N THR A 184 -2.87 24.35 -9.91
CA THR A 184 -1.75 23.60 -9.27
C THR A 184 -0.86 24.52 -8.44
N LEU A 185 -1.24 25.78 -8.26
CA LEU A 185 -0.47 26.79 -7.53
C LEU A 185 -1.42 27.60 -6.65
N ILE A 186 -1.14 27.62 -5.35
CA ILE A 186 -1.87 28.45 -4.39
C ILE A 186 -0.94 29.47 -3.76
N THR A 187 -1.49 30.61 -3.36
CA THR A 187 -0.78 31.59 -2.54
C THR A 187 -1.34 31.55 -1.12
N VAL A 188 -0.45 31.47 -0.14
CA VAL A 188 -0.79 31.51 1.29
C VAL A 188 -0.31 32.80 1.95
N ASN A 189 -0.82 33.14 3.13
CA ASN A 189 -0.31 34.31 3.87
C ASN A 189 1.14 34.14 4.31
N SER A 190 1.53 32.92 4.67
CA SER A 190 2.90 32.54 5.01
C SER A 190 3.15 31.06 4.72
N SER A 191 4.30 30.75 4.14
CA SER A 191 4.77 29.37 3.94
C SER A 191 5.55 28.81 5.14
N ALA A 192 5.66 29.55 6.24
CA ALA A 192 6.37 29.10 7.43
C ALA A 192 5.83 27.77 7.98
N GLY A 193 6.72 26.81 8.26
CA GLY A 193 6.36 25.47 8.74
C GLY A 193 6.01 24.45 7.65
N PHE A 194 5.96 24.87 6.39
CA PHE A 194 5.77 24.02 5.22
C PHE A 194 7.09 23.86 4.45
N ARG A 195 7.24 22.71 3.79
CA ARG A 195 8.34 22.39 2.87
C ARG A 195 7.84 21.52 1.73
N ALA A 196 8.60 21.49 0.64
CA ALA A 196 8.38 20.49 -0.41
C ALA A 196 8.41 19.08 0.20
N GLY A 197 7.53 18.21 -0.30
CA GLY A 197 7.31 16.86 0.21
C GLY A 197 6.25 16.74 1.30
N ASP A 198 5.89 17.84 1.99
CA ASP A 198 4.85 17.79 3.02
C ASP A 198 3.48 17.42 2.42
N TYR A 199 2.73 16.60 3.15
CA TYR A 199 1.33 16.34 2.86
C TYR A 199 0.45 17.39 3.53
N ILE A 200 -0.52 17.89 2.77
CA ILE A 200 -1.49 18.89 3.23
C ILE A 200 -2.92 18.49 2.84
N LYS A 201 -3.87 19.08 3.54
CA LYS A 201 -5.28 19.16 3.15
C LYS A 201 -5.62 20.62 2.90
N ILE A 202 -6.09 20.96 1.70
CA ILE A 202 -6.81 22.24 1.50
C ILE A 202 -8.25 22.04 1.96
N VAL A 203 -8.73 22.96 2.81
CA VAL A 203 -10.01 22.79 3.49
C VAL A 203 -10.59 24.11 3.96
N GLN A 204 -11.91 24.17 4.02
CA GLN A 204 -12.65 25.29 4.58
C GLN A 204 -13.68 24.82 5.60
N ASN A 205 -14.22 25.76 6.37
CA ASN A 205 -15.44 25.55 7.15
C ASN A 205 -16.60 25.18 6.22
N MET A 206 -17.57 24.46 6.76
CA MET A 206 -18.74 24.00 6.04
C MET A 206 -19.46 25.14 5.30
N ASP A 207 -19.63 24.97 3.99
CA ASP A 207 -20.62 25.71 3.20
C ASP A 207 -21.97 24.97 3.24
N THR A 208 -22.91 25.52 4.00
CA THR A 208 -24.27 24.97 4.15
C THR A 208 -25.08 25.01 2.86
N ASN A 209 -24.63 25.74 1.83
CA ASN A 209 -25.31 25.76 0.54
C ASN A 209 -24.93 24.58 -0.37
N VAL A 210 -23.86 23.85 -0.03
CA VAL A 210 -23.32 22.76 -0.86
C VAL A 210 -23.48 21.40 -0.19
N LEU A 211 -23.36 21.34 1.14
CA LEU A 211 -23.62 20.10 1.87
C LEU A 211 -25.10 19.98 2.20
N LEU A 212 -25.76 19.00 1.59
CA LEU A 212 -27.19 18.72 1.77
C LEU A 212 -27.37 17.54 2.73
N GLY A 213 -28.36 17.62 3.62
CA GLY A 213 -28.79 16.53 4.50
C GLY A 213 -28.40 16.70 5.98
N ASN A 214 -28.90 15.79 6.81
CA ASN A 214 -28.55 15.73 8.23
C ASN A 214 -27.14 15.13 8.37
N ILE A 215 -26.16 15.94 8.78
CA ILE A 215 -24.78 15.50 8.94
C ILE A 215 -24.58 15.09 10.40
N PRO A 216 -24.36 13.80 10.71
CA PRO A 216 -24.11 13.35 12.08
C PRO A 216 -22.86 14.03 12.64
N GLY A 217 -22.96 14.70 13.80
CA GLY A 217 -21.88 15.51 14.39
C GLY A 217 -21.97 17.02 14.10
N GLY A 218 -22.85 17.42 13.16
CA GLY A 218 -23.38 18.74 12.77
C GLY A 218 -22.89 20.06 13.38
N GLY A 219 -21.60 20.24 13.63
CA GLY A 219 -21.01 21.54 13.95
C GLY A 219 -20.56 22.31 12.69
N THR A 220 -20.75 23.63 12.67
CA THR A 220 -20.27 24.54 11.59
C THR A 220 -18.74 24.56 11.42
N LYS A 221 -18.00 23.90 12.31
CA LYS A 221 -16.53 23.75 12.30
C LYS A 221 -16.05 22.45 11.66
N GLU A 222 -16.97 21.60 11.19
CA GLU A 222 -16.60 20.35 10.55
C GLU A 222 -16.04 20.59 9.13
N LEU A 223 -14.85 20.05 8.90
CA LEU A 223 -13.97 20.35 7.78
C LEU A 223 -14.22 19.41 6.58
N TYR A 224 -15.47 19.36 6.11
CA TYR A 224 -15.94 18.37 5.12
C TYR A 224 -15.55 18.68 3.67
N GLN A 225 -15.35 19.95 3.32
CA GLN A 225 -14.97 20.36 1.96
C GLN A 225 -13.45 20.39 1.84
N ALA A 226 -12.88 19.26 1.43
CA ALA A 226 -11.48 18.96 1.62
C ALA A 226 -10.85 18.23 0.44
N GLN A 227 -9.58 18.54 0.16
CA GLN A 227 -8.78 17.78 -0.79
C GLN A 227 -7.37 17.56 -0.24
N LEU A 228 -6.88 16.31 -0.34
CA LEU A 228 -5.54 15.92 0.06
C LEU A 228 -4.56 16.06 -1.13
N MET A 229 -3.39 16.63 -0.86
CA MET A 229 -2.33 16.96 -1.84
C MET A 229 -0.96 16.95 -1.17
N GLN A 230 0.10 16.79 -1.97
CA GLN A 230 1.48 16.96 -1.54
C GLN A 230 2.02 18.28 -2.09
N ILE A 231 2.85 18.97 -1.31
CA ILE A 231 3.58 20.15 -1.77
C ILE A 231 4.75 19.69 -2.65
N THR A 232 4.81 20.16 -3.89
CA THR A 232 5.92 19.84 -4.80
C THR A 232 7.03 20.88 -4.77
N ASN A 233 6.69 22.15 -4.51
CA ASN A 233 7.65 23.24 -4.42
C ASN A 233 7.09 24.40 -3.58
N ILE A 234 7.97 25.21 -3.00
CA ILE A 234 7.62 26.48 -2.34
C ILE A 234 8.53 27.58 -2.87
N SER A 235 7.93 28.69 -3.31
CA SER A 235 8.65 29.90 -3.73
C SER A 235 8.00 31.11 -3.08
N GLY A 236 8.65 31.64 -2.03
CA GLY A 236 8.03 32.65 -1.17
C GLY A 236 6.75 32.11 -0.54
N ASN A 237 5.64 32.79 -0.80
CA ASN A 237 4.30 32.40 -0.33
C ASN A 237 3.49 31.56 -1.33
N ASN A 238 4.10 31.19 -2.46
CA ASN A 238 3.46 30.34 -3.46
C ASN A 238 3.82 28.87 -3.22
N ILE A 239 2.81 28.03 -3.15
CA ILE A 239 2.91 26.59 -2.91
C ILE A 239 2.41 25.85 -4.15
N SER A 240 3.31 25.09 -4.77
CA SER A 240 2.99 24.20 -5.89
C SER A 240 2.43 22.87 -5.38
N LEU A 241 1.39 22.37 -6.05
CA LEU A 241 0.60 21.21 -5.64
C LEU A 241 0.86 20.01 -6.56
N SER A 242 0.86 18.82 -5.98
CA SER A 242 1.06 17.55 -6.70
C SER A 242 -0.10 17.18 -7.65
N ARG A 243 -1.21 17.91 -7.57
CA ARG A 243 -2.44 17.68 -8.36
C ARG A 243 -3.26 18.97 -8.38
N PRO A 244 -4.10 19.17 -9.41
CA PRO A 244 -4.93 20.35 -9.46
C PRO A 244 -6.03 20.30 -8.40
N ILE A 245 -6.52 21.47 -8.00
CA ILE A 245 -7.73 21.59 -7.19
C ILE A 245 -8.93 21.09 -8.02
N TYR A 246 -9.73 20.19 -7.46
CA TYR A 246 -10.89 19.59 -8.13
C TYR A 246 -12.19 20.31 -7.80
N TYR A 247 -12.24 20.99 -6.65
CA TYR A 247 -13.42 21.68 -6.15
C TYR A 247 -13.37 23.17 -6.49
N ASP A 248 -14.44 23.70 -7.08
CA ASP A 248 -14.60 25.09 -7.49
C ASP A 248 -15.31 25.97 -6.44
N GLY A 249 -15.85 25.39 -5.37
CA GLY A 249 -16.59 26.12 -4.34
C GLY A 249 -15.75 26.59 -3.14
N TYR A 250 -14.43 26.67 -3.28
CA TYR A 250 -13.58 27.18 -2.21
C TYR A 250 -13.76 28.70 -2.04
N LYS A 251 -13.99 29.13 -0.79
CA LYS A 251 -14.30 30.51 -0.40
C LYS A 251 -13.38 30.94 0.75
N PRO A 252 -12.49 31.91 0.57
CA PRO A 252 -11.67 32.44 1.66
C PRO A 252 -12.48 32.93 2.87
N SER A 253 -13.70 33.43 2.64
CA SER A 253 -14.63 33.84 3.71
C SER A 253 -15.10 32.69 4.61
N LEU A 254 -14.96 31.43 4.17
CA LEU A 254 -15.23 30.23 4.96
C LEU A 254 -13.97 29.69 5.64
N ASN A 255 -12.98 30.53 5.95
CA ASN A 255 -11.72 30.12 6.60
C ASN A 255 -10.99 29.04 5.78
N LEU A 256 -10.69 29.37 4.52
CA LEU A 256 -9.97 28.49 3.62
C LEU A 256 -8.49 28.40 4.02
N ILE A 257 -8.08 27.21 4.46
CA ILE A 257 -6.72 26.95 4.91
C ILE A 257 -6.10 25.76 4.20
N ILE A 258 -4.78 25.72 4.21
CA ILE A 258 -4.05 24.46 4.16
C ILE A 258 -3.74 23.99 5.59
N LYS A 259 -3.88 22.69 5.83
CA LYS A 259 -3.49 22.03 7.08
C LYS A 259 -2.51 20.91 6.79
N LYS A 260 -1.35 20.94 7.44
CA LYS A 260 -0.33 19.90 7.33
C LYS A 260 -0.68 18.69 8.20
N TRP A 261 -0.21 17.53 7.76
CA TRP A 261 -0.26 16.27 8.47
C TRP A 261 1.03 15.51 8.18
N ASN A 262 1.53 14.80 9.18
CA ASN A 262 2.70 13.96 9.03
C ASN A 262 2.21 12.59 8.58
N ALA A 263 2.05 12.42 7.27
CA ALA A 263 1.64 11.15 6.73
C ALA A 263 2.72 10.10 7.00
N ILE A 264 2.33 8.95 7.55
CA ILE A 264 3.17 7.76 7.41
C ILE A 264 3.13 7.34 5.94
N SER A 265 4.27 6.95 5.37
CA SER A 265 4.32 6.69 3.95
C SER A 265 5.16 5.49 3.59
N ASN A 266 4.82 4.90 2.44
CA ASN A 266 5.51 3.76 1.86
C ASN A 266 5.57 2.56 2.81
N CYS A 267 4.44 2.26 3.46
CA CYS A 267 4.27 1.06 4.29
C CYS A 267 3.39 0.03 3.58
N GLY A 268 3.77 -1.24 3.72
CA GLY A 268 3.06 -2.35 3.08
C GLY A 268 2.74 -3.49 4.02
N VAL A 269 1.67 -4.23 3.71
CA VAL A 269 1.44 -5.59 4.21
C VAL A 269 1.32 -6.51 3.00
N GLU A 270 2.16 -7.53 2.95
CA GLU A 270 2.36 -8.34 1.74
C GLU A 270 2.36 -9.84 2.04
N ASN A 271 1.77 -10.61 1.12
CA ASN A 271 1.98 -12.06 0.98
C ASN A 271 1.81 -12.82 2.30
N LEU A 272 0.67 -12.67 2.97
CA LEU A 272 0.39 -13.38 4.23
C LEU A 272 -1.10 -13.54 4.43
N LYS A 273 -1.48 -14.45 5.33
CA LYS A 273 -2.83 -14.48 5.87
C LYS A 273 -2.90 -13.69 7.17
N PHE A 274 -3.96 -12.92 7.33
CA PHE A 274 -4.31 -12.29 8.58
C PHE A 274 -5.59 -12.91 9.13
N GLU A 275 -5.54 -13.43 10.34
CA GLU A 275 -6.70 -13.99 11.04
C GLU A 275 -7.01 -13.21 12.31
N MET A 276 -8.25 -12.74 12.43
CA MET A 276 -8.75 -12.14 13.66
C MET A 276 -9.36 -13.22 14.57
N GLN A 277 -8.82 -13.35 15.77
CA GLN A 277 -9.39 -14.11 16.89
C GLN A 277 -9.66 -13.22 18.12
N GLY A 278 -9.24 -11.95 18.06
CA GLY A 278 -9.54 -10.91 19.04
C GLY A 278 -10.77 -10.07 18.66
N SER A 279 -10.84 -8.86 19.20
CA SER A 279 -12.02 -7.98 19.09
C SER A 279 -11.71 -6.52 18.73
N VAL A 280 -10.50 -6.21 18.25
CA VAL A 280 -10.17 -4.87 17.72
C VAL A 280 -10.94 -4.55 16.43
N ASP A 281 -11.08 -3.27 16.10
CA ASP A 281 -12.03 -2.83 15.07
C ASP A 281 -11.73 -3.38 13.66
N ALA A 282 -10.45 -3.31 13.26
CA ALA A 282 -10.01 -3.71 11.93
C ALA A 282 -8.84 -4.70 11.96
N ASN A 283 -8.69 -5.53 10.92
CA ASN A 283 -7.48 -6.35 10.76
C ASN A 283 -6.29 -5.44 10.43
N LEU A 284 -6.39 -4.68 9.33
CA LEU A 284 -5.40 -3.68 8.92
C LEU A 284 -6.02 -2.29 9.00
N TYR A 285 -5.57 -1.49 9.96
CA TYR A 285 -5.98 -0.10 10.10
C TYR A 285 -4.86 0.79 9.60
N PHE A 286 -5.16 1.58 8.60
CA PHE A 286 -4.30 2.65 8.14
C PHE A 286 -4.96 3.99 8.60
N LEU A 287 -4.29 4.76 9.49
CA LEU A 287 -4.58 6.18 9.85
C LEU A 287 -3.50 7.17 9.37
N LEU A 288 -3.92 8.32 8.84
CA LEU A 288 -3.06 9.35 8.24
C LEU A 288 -1.89 8.84 7.37
N ALA A 289 -2.12 8.11 6.26
CA ALA A 289 -1.04 7.61 5.40
C ALA A 289 -1.10 8.00 3.93
N ALA A 290 0.07 7.96 3.32
CA ALA A 290 0.30 8.17 1.91
C ALA A 290 1.12 7.04 1.27
N HIS A 291 0.80 6.64 0.04
CA HIS A 291 1.59 5.63 -0.69
C HIS A 291 1.74 4.29 0.05
N CYS A 292 0.73 3.88 0.82
CA CYS A 292 0.73 2.59 1.50
C CYS A 292 -0.04 1.54 0.69
N TRP A 293 0.24 0.26 0.94
CA TRP A 293 -0.37 -0.82 0.19
C TRP A 293 -0.69 -2.07 1.01
N VAL A 294 -1.62 -2.84 0.48
CA VAL A 294 -1.92 -4.22 0.88
C VAL A 294 -1.90 -5.06 -0.38
N LYS A 295 -1.06 -6.10 -0.42
CA LYS A 295 -0.85 -6.92 -1.63
C LYS A 295 -0.77 -8.40 -1.29
N GLY A 296 -1.66 -9.21 -1.88
CA GLY A 296 -1.61 -10.67 -1.69
C GLY A 296 -1.87 -11.06 -0.24
N VAL A 297 -2.83 -10.40 0.41
CA VAL A 297 -3.19 -10.65 1.80
C VAL A 297 -4.57 -11.29 1.86
N GLU A 298 -4.67 -12.47 2.46
CA GLU A 298 -5.96 -13.11 2.76
C GLU A 298 -6.42 -12.68 4.16
N GLY A 299 -7.69 -12.27 4.28
CA GLY A 299 -8.28 -11.87 5.55
C GLY A 299 -9.30 -12.90 6.02
N THR A 300 -9.14 -13.47 7.21
CA THR A 300 -10.15 -14.35 7.82
C THR A 300 -10.62 -13.78 9.15
N ASN A 301 -11.94 -13.67 9.31
CA ASN A 301 -12.61 -12.97 10.40
C ASN A 301 -12.23 -11.49 10.49
N CYS A 302 -13.18 -10.68 10.96
CA CYS A 302 -12.94 -9.31 11.41
C CYS A 302 -14.10 -8.91 12.32
N ASN A 303 -13.92 -7.89 13.16
CA ASN A 303 -15.02 -7.32 13.92
C ASN A 303 -15.85 -6.40 13.01
N TRP A 304 -15.22 -5.34 12.48
CA TRP A 304 -15.89 -4.39 11.59
C TRP A 304 -15.29 -4.33 10.19
N TYR A 305 -13.96 -4.39 10.08
CA TYR A 305 -13.27 -4.16 8.81
C TYR A 305 -12.08 -5.11 8.59
N HIS A 306 -11.96 -5.69 7.41
CA HIS A 306 -10.70 -6.32 7.00
C HIS A 306 -9.61 -5.26 6.76
N VAL A 307 -9.94 -4.19 6.04
CA VAL A 307 -9.03 -3.07 5.83
C VAL A 307 -9.79 -1.77 6.03
N LEU A 308 -9.30 -0.92 6.93
CA LEU A 308 -9.86 0.41 7.19
C LEU A 308 -8.87 1.50 6.78
N LEU A 309 -9.35 2.41 5.94
CA LEU A 309 -8.59 3.53 5.36
C LEU A 309 -9.19 4.87 5.82
N VAL A 310 -8.52 5.60 6.72
CA VAL A 310 -9.03 6.88 7.24
C VAL A 310 -8.05 8.03 6.98
N ALA A 311 -8.51 9.09 6.28
CA ALA A 311 -7.68 10.22 5.84
C ALA A 311 -6.43 9.75 5.07
N ARG A 312 -6.59 9.42 3.79
CA ARG A 312 -5.61 8.70 2.98
C ARG A 312 -5.29 9.37 1.66
N PHE A 313 -4.03 9.24 1.26
CA PHE A 313 -3.54 9.76 -0.01
C PHE A 313 -2.87 8.65 -0.82
N ALA A 314 -3.42 8.30 -2.00
CA ALA A 314 -2.80 7.35 -2.92
C ALA A 314 -2.40 6.00 -2.27
N ALA A 315 -3.40 5.15 -1.97
CA ALA A 315 -3.21 3.79 -1.46
C ALA A 315 -3.52 2.75 -2.54
N ILE A 316 -2.85 1.60 -2.51
CA ILE A 316 -3.20 0.42 -3.34
C ILE A 316 -3.69 -0.70 -2.42
N ILE A 317 -4.89 -1.19 -2.69
CA ILE A 317 -5.37 -2.48 -2.15
C ILE A 317 -5.50 -3.40 -3.35
N SER A 318 -4.64 -4.43 -3.44
CA SER A 318 -4.70 -5.43 -4.49
C SER A 318 -4.88 -6.81 -3.88
N THR A 319 -6.01 -7.43 -4.22
CA THR A 319 -6.47 -8.76 -3.79
C THR A 319 -6.55 -8.95 -2.28
N ILE A 320 -7.78 -8.86 -1.77
CA ILE A 320 -8.21 -9.43 -0.49
C ILE A 320 -9.20 -10.53 -0.89
N LEU A 321 -8.89 -11.77 -0.53
CA LEU A 321 -9.82 -12.89 -0.54
C LEU A 321 -10.26 -13.18 0.89
#